data_AF-A0A353NHL5-F1
#
_entry.id   AF-A0A353NHL5-F1
#
_cell.length_a   1.000
_cell.length_b   1.000
_cell.length_c   1.000
_cell.angle_alpha   90.00
_cell.angle_beta   90.00
_cell.angle_gamma   90.00
#
_symmetry.space_group_name_H-M   'P 1'
#
loop_
_entity.id
_entity.type
_entity.pdbx_description
1 polymer ?
#
loop_
_entity_poly.entity_id
_entity_poly.type
_entity_poly.pdbx_seq_one_letter_code
_entity_poly.pdbx_strand_id
1 'polypeptide(L)'
;APVEQQFQYSVQVRGRLTEPEEFADIIVRAQADGSFIRIKDVARVELGAKDYNFSCRYNGKPAAAFSINLTPDGSAIETSKLIRERLT
;
A
#
# COMPACT_ATOMS: atom_id res chain seq x y z
N ALA A 1 -50.41 21.35 -10.10
CA ALA A 1 -49.02 21.47 -10.56
C ALA A 1 -48.34 20.12 -10.35
N PRO A 2 -47.49 19.61 -11.27
CA PRO A 2 -46.87 18.30 -11.09
C PRO A 2 -45.81 18.38 -10.00
N VAL A 3 -45.70 17.30 -9.23
CA VAL A 3 -44.72 17.15 -8.15
C VAL A 3 -43.36 16.97 -8.80
N GLU A 4 -42.51 17.98 -8.73
CA GLU A 4 -41.10 17.87 -9.11
C GLU A 4 -40.45 16.76 -8.29
N GLN A 5 -40.13 15.64 -8.95
CA GLN A 5 -39.41 14.55 -8.34
C GLN A 5 -37.97 15.01 -8.07
N GLN A 6 -37.63 15.21 -6.80
CA GLN A 6 -36.29 15.59 -6.39
C GLN A 6 -35.32 14.43 -6.64
N PHE A 7 -34.44 14.59 -7.63
CA PHE A 7 -33.37 13.64 -7.90
C PHE A 7 -32.16 13.97 -7.02
N GLN A 8 -31.74 13.01 -6.19
CA GLN A 8 -30.49 13.09 -5.45
C GLN A 8 -29.45 12.21 -6.15
N TYR A 9 -28.40 12.84 -6.69
CA TYR A 9 -27.27 12.13 -7.29
C TYR A 9 -26.11 12.10 -6.30
N SER A 10 -25.55 10.91 -6.08
CA SER A 10 -24.29 10.79 -5.36
C SER A 10 -23.14 11.09 -6.31
N VAL A 11 -22.34 12.11 -5.99
CA VAL A 11 -21.14 12.44 -6.75
C VAL A 11 -19.98 11.66 -6.16
N GLN A 12 -19.42 10.73 -6.94
CA GLN A 12 -18.19 10.05 -6.57
C GLN A 12 -17.00 10.85 -7.10
N VAL A 13 -16.16 11.33 -6.19
CA VAL A 13 -14.90 11.99 -6.53
C VAL A 13 -13.80 10.93 -6.53
N ARG A 14 -12.80 11.10 -7.41
CA ARG A 14 -11.61 10.24 -7.42
C ARG A 14 -10.94 10.31 -6.05
N GLY A 15 -10.79 9.16 -5.41
CA GLY A 15 -10.25 9.01 -4.06
C GLY A 15 -8.72 9.04 -4.03
N ARG A 16 -8.11 8.17 -3.21
CA ARG A 16 -6.66 8.01 -3.17
C ARG A 16 -6.16 7.41 -4.48
N LEU A 17 -4.96 7.83 -4.90
CA LEU A 17 -4.24 7.23 -6.00
C LEU A 17 -3.79 5.82 -5.60
N THR A 18 -3.87 4.88 -6.53
CA THR A 18 -3.55 3.47 -6.28
C THR A 18 -2.43 2.96 -7.16
N GLU A 19 -2.32 3.50 -8.38
CA GLU A 19 -1.31 3.06 -9.34
C GLU A 19 -0.06 3.96 -9.31
N PRO A 20 1.16 3.41 -9.40
CA PRO A 20 2.41 4.18 -9.46
C PRO A 20 2.40 5.29 -10.50
N GLU A 21 1.77 5.07 -11.66
CA GLU A 21 1.67 6.03 -12.75
C GLU A 21 0.87 7.28 -12.35
N GLU A 22 -0.17 7.11 -11.52
CA GLU A 22 -0.96 8.23 -11.03
C GLU A 22 -0.14 9.13 -10.10
N PHE A 23 0.70 8.54 -9.26
CA PHE A 23 1.64 9.28 -8.42
C PHE A 23 2.71 9.97 -9.27
N ALA A 24 3.19 9.32 -10.33
CA ALA A 24 4.21 9.87 -11.23
C ALA A 24 3.73 11.13 -11.97
N ASP A 25 2.41 11.25 -12.21
CA ASP A 25 1.79 12.40 -12.87
C ASP A 25 1.43 13.57 -11.94
N ILE A 26 1.69 13.48 -10.63
CA ILE A 26 1.47 14.58 -9.69
C ILE A 26 2.34 15.79 -10.08
N ILE A 27 1.71 16.96 -10.18
CA ILE A 27 2.36 18.22 -10.47
C ILE A 27 3.09 18.72 -9.21
N VAL A 28 4.40 18.91 -9.33
CA VAL A 28 5.26 19.47 -8.28
C VAL A 28 5.26 21.00 -8.37
N ARG A 29 5.31 21.55 -9.59
CA ARG A 29 5.35 23.00 -9.82
C ARG A 29 4.85 23.37 -11.21
N ALA A 30 4.14 24.49 -11.29
CA ALA A 30 3.86 25.19 -12.55
C ALA A 30 4.97 26.21 -12.84
N GLN A 31 5.47 26.22 -14.08
CA GLN A 31 6.47 27.17 -14.56
C GLN A 31 5.80 28.41 -15.17
N ALA A 32 6.56 29.51 -15.29
CA ALA A 32 6.05 30.78 -15.81
C ALA A 32 5.69 30.71 -17.31
N ASP A 33 6.23 29.71 -18.03
CA ASP A 33 5.94 29.42 -19.43
C ASP A 33 4.69 28.55 -19.63
N GLY A 34 4.00 28.15 -18.56
CA GLY A 34 2.80 27.31 -18.60
C GLY A 34 3.09 25.81 -18.63
N SER A 35 4.36 25.39 -18.60
CA SER A 35 4.71 23.97 -18.45
C SER A 35 4.58 23.52 -16.99
N PHE A 36 4.37 22.22 -16.78
CA PHE A 36 4.30 21.61 -15.46
C PHE A 36 5.48 20.66 -15.26
N ILE A 37 6.12 20.76 -14.09
CA ILE A 37 7.07 19.76 -13.62
C ILE A 37 6.27 18.74 -12.81
N ARG A 38 6.33 17.47 -13.20
CA ARG A 38 5.69 16.34 -12.53
C ARG A 38 6.71 15.51 -11.76
N ILE A 39 6.25 14.63 -10.86
CA ILE A 39 7.14 13.74 -10.11
C ILE A 39 8.02 12.91 -11.05
N LYS A 40 7.46 12.37 -12.12
CA LYS A 40 8.22 11.56 -13.11
C LYS A 40 9.36 12.30 -13.80
N ASP A 41 9.32 13.63 -13.84
CA ASP A 41 10.37 14.44 -14.47
C ASP A 41 11.60 14.56 -13.55
N VAL A 42 11.46 14.27 -12.26
CA VAL A 42 12.51 14.48 -11.23
C VAL A 42 12.75 13.28 -10.30
N ALA A 43 11.91 12.25 -10.33
CA ALA A 43 11.99 11.08 -9.45
C ALA A 43 11.42 9.82 -10.10
N ARG A 44 11.80 8.65 -9.55
CA ARG A 44 11.23 7.35 -9.90
C ARG A 44 10.12 6.99 -8.92
N VAL A 45 9.00 6.51 -9.45
CA VAL A 45 7.88 5.98 -8.67
C VAL A 45 7.77 4.49 -8.94
N GLU A 46 7.83 3.68 -7.89
CA GLU A 46 7.70 2.23 -7.97
C GLU A 46 7.12 1.66 -6.68
N LEU A 47 6.52 0.47 -6.75
CA LEU A 47 6.13 -0.30 -5.58
C LEU A 47 7.38 -0.93 -4.96
N GLY A 48 7.85 -0.36 -3.86
CA GLY A 48 9.03 -0.81 -3.14
C GLY A 48 8.74 -1.30 -1.72
N ALA A 49 9.75 -1.88 -1.09
CA ALA A 49 9.73 -2.09 0.35
C ALA A 49 9.87 -0.74 1.06
N LYS A 50 9.29 -0.62 2.26
CA LYS A 50 9.47 0.57 3.10
C LYS A 50 10.94 0.77 3.49
N ASP A 51 11.60 -0.31 3.86
CA ASP A 51 12.99 -0.35 4.30
C ASP A 51 13.67 -1.61 3.76
N TYR A 52 14.96 -1.51 3.39
CA TYR A 52 15.74 -2.61 2.80
C TYR A 52 16.81 -3.17 3.75
N ASN A 53 16.66 -2.94 5.06
CA ASN A 53 17.66 -3.30 6.08
C ASN A 53 17.74 -4.81 6.36
N PHE A 54 16.74 -5.58 5.95
CA PHE A 54 16.67 -7.02 6.18
C PHE A 54 16.44 -7.77 4.87
N SER A 55 17.19 -8.85 4.66
CA SER A 55 16.98 -9.78 3.56
C SER A 55 16.83 -11.20 4.10
N CYS A 56 15.74 -11.89 3.78
CA CYS A 56 15.49 -13.25 4.20
C CYS A 56 15.57 -14.20 3.00
N ARG A 57 16.28 -15.33 3.18
CA ARG A 57 16.40 -16.38 2.17
C ARG A 57 16.18 -17.75 2.81
N TYR A 58 15.49 -18.63 2.10
CA TYR A 58 15.33 -20.04 2.46
C TYR A 58 15.83 -20.91 1.31
N ASN A 59 16.78 -21.80 1.57
CA ASN A 59 17.47 -22.61 0.55
C ASN A 59 17.98 -21.78 -0.66
N GLY A 60 18.54 -20.59 -0.38
CA GLY A 60 19.09 -19.69 -1.39
C GLY A 60 18.05 -18.84 -2.15
N LYS A 61 16.74 -19.07 -1.97
CA LYS A 61 15.67 -18.33 -2.63
C LYS A 61 15.11 -17.22 -1.72
N PRO A 62 14.63 -16.09 -2.26
CA PRO A 62 13.96 -15.05 -1.48
C PRO A 62 12.77 -15.62 -0.68
N ALA A 63 12.64 -15.22 0.58
CA ALA A 63 11.56 -15.65 1.45
C ALA A 63 11.09 -14.50 2.34
N ALA A 64 9.82 -14.52 2.75
CA ALA A 64 9.33 -13.71 3.86
C ALA A 64 9.55 -14.46 5.17
N ALA A 65 10.01 -13.77 6.21
CA ALA A 65 10.19 -14.34 7.54
C ALA A 65 9.38 -13.57 8.56
N PHE A 66 8.76 -14.31 9.48
CA PHE A 66 8.05 -13.75 10.63
C PHE A 66 8.63 -14.37 11.89
N SER A 67 9.06 -13.53 12.83
CA SER A 67 9.46 -13.97 14.16
C SER A 67 8.25 -13.93 15.07
N ILE A 68 7.97 -15.04 15.75
CA ILE A 68 6.87 -15.16 16.69
C ILE A 68 7.48 -15.32 18.07
N ASN A 69 7.22 -14.35 18.94
CA ASN A 69 7.70 -14.35 20.32
C ASN A 69 6.54 -14.69 21.25
N LEU A 70 6.85 -15.52 22.25
CA LEU A 70 5.88 -15.91 23.27
C LEU A 70 5.75 -14.78 24.31
N THR A 71 4.53 -14.55 24.79
CA THR A 71 4.31 -13.72 25.98
C THR A 71 4.81 -14.45 27.23
N PRO A 72 5.15 -13.73 28.32
CA PRO A 72 5.70 -14.35 29.53
C PRO A 72 4.82 -15.48 30.10
N ASP A 73 3.50 -15.33 30.03
CA ASP A 73 2.53 -16.31 30.56
C ASP A 73 2.05 -17.33 29.51
N GLY A 74 2.56 -17.26 28.27
CA GLY A 74 2.10 -18.08 27.15
C GLY A 74 2.62 -19.52 27.20
N SER A 75 1.84 -20.47 26.66
CA SER A 75 2.29 -21.85 26.45
C SER A 75 2.92 -22.04 25.08
N ALA A 76 4.18 -22.50 25.04
CA ALA A 76 4.92 -22.70 23.79
C ALA A 76 4.31 -23.81 22.91
N ILE A 77 3.83 -24.89 23.52
CA ILE A 77 3.27 -26.05 22.78
C ILE A 77 1.96 -25.64 22.12
N GLU A 78 1.06 -25.03 22.87
CA GLU A 78 -0.23 -24.57 22.36
C GLU A 78 -0.05 -23.53 21.26
N THR A 79 0.81 -22.52 21.49
CA THR A 79 1.15 -21.50 20.50
C THR A 79 1.68 -22.13 19.21
N SER A 80 2.59 -23.11 19.31
CA SER A 80 3.13 -23.79 18.13
C SER A 80 2.08 -24.56 17.33
N LYS A 81 1.09 -25.16 18.02
CA LYS A 81 -0.02 -25.88 17.40
C LYS A 81 -0.93 -24.91 16.64
N LEU A 82 -1.33 -23.81 17.29
CA LEU A 82 -2.19 -22.78 16.69
C LEU A 82 -1.54 -22.12 15.47
N ILE A 83 -0.23 -21.86 15.51
CA ILE A 83 0.50 -21.32 14.36
C ILE A 83 0.45 -22.28 13.17
N ARG A 84 0.69 -23.58 13.40
CA ARG A 84 0.64 -24.60 12.34
C ARG A 84 -0.77 -24.71 11.76
N GLU A 85 -1.79 -24.74 12.62
CA GLU A 85 -3.19 -24.81 12.19
C GLU A 85 -3.62 -23.59 11.37
N ARG A 86 -3.13 -22.39 11.69
CA ARG A 86 -3.49 -21.16 10.95
C ARG A 86 -2.79 -21.02 9.60
N LEU A 87 -1.60 -21.61 9.45
CA LEU A 87 -0.76 -21.50 8.25
C LEU A 87 -0.95 -22.65 7.26
N THR A 88 -1.60 -23.74 7.68
CA THR A 88 -1.97 -24.88 6.82
C THR A 88 -3.39 -24.67 6.31
#